data_AF-A0AB37TN72-F1
#
_entry.id   AF-A0AB37TN72-F1
#
_cell.length_a   1.000
_cell.length_b   1.000
_cell.length_c   1.000
_cell.angle_alpha   90.00
_cell.angle_beta   90.00
_cell.angle_gamma   90.00
#
_symmetry.space_group_name_H-M   'P 1'
#
loop_
_entity.id
_entity.type
_entity.pdbx_description
1 polymer ?
#
loop_
_entity_poly.entity_id
_entity_poly.type
_entity_poly.pdbx_seq_one_letter_code
_entity_poly.pdbx_strand_id
1 'polypeptide(L)'
;MEPCLRPRQPYQEQCMGTWGTGPFDSDLAADFVDELERLTHQQVIEVLERTFQRVTDSGERIDSGDGAGAVAAGALVASSLPDSPIVTDPDDSPSQPLPELPASLRASARLALDRVLQDGPDMAIGWVDSADAEQWRQEVRQILRALETPNDH
;
A
#
# COMPACT_ATOMS: atom_id res chain seq x y z
N MET A 1 20.28 6.41 -9.02
CA MET A 1 20.30 5.05 -9.61
C MET A 1 21.60 4.38 -9.22
N GLU A 2 21.49 3.12 -8.80
CA GLU A 2 22.50 2.20 -8.24
C GLU A 2 22.65 2.15 -6.71
N PRO A 3 22.83 0.94 -6.15
CA PRO A 3 21.80 0.30 -5.32
C PRO A 3 22.27 0.01 -3.89
N CYS A 4 21.34 -0.52 -3.10
CA CYS A 4 21.53 -1.16 -1.81
C CYS A 4 22.88 -1.90 -1.71
N LEU A 5 23.84 -1.30 -1.01
CA LEU A 5 25.14 -1.91 -0.73
C LEU A 5 25.42 -1.83 0.77
N ARG A 6 25.07 -2.91 1.49
CA ARG A 6 25.91 -3.51 2.54
C ARG A 6 25.39 -4.89 3.02
N PRO A 7 26.28 -5.74 3.59
CA PRO A 7 26.28 -7.18 3.31
C PRO A 7 25.53 -8.07 4.32
N ARG A 8 24.93 -9.12 3.76
CA ARG A 8 24.77 -10.49 4.30
C ARG A 8 24.04 -10.64 5.65
N GLN A 9 22.70 -10.65 5.61
CA GLN A 9 21.88 -11.48 6.50
C GLN A 9 20.89 -12.33 5.67
N PRO A 10 20.74 -13.64 5.96
CA PRO A 10 20.02 -14.58 5.09
C PRO A 10 18.49 -14.60 5.27
N TYR A 11 17.91 -13.63 5.99
CA TYR A 11 16.46 -13.54 6.26
C TYR A 11 15.96 -12.09 6.13
N GLN A 12 16.39 -11.41 5.07
CA GLN A 12 15.74 -10.18 4.62
C GLN A 12 15.28 -10.46 3.19
N GLU A 13 14.01 -10.75 3.02
CA GLU A 13 13.35 -10.46 1.76
C GLU A 13 13.52 -8.96 1.55
N GLN A 14 14.41 -8.65 0.62
CA GLN A 14 14.97 -7.33 0.45
C GLN A 14 13.86 -6.41 -0.06
N CYS A 15 13.72 -5.22 0.52
CA CYS A 15 13.06 -4.12 -0.17
C CYS A 15 13.82 -3.92 -1.49
N MET A 16 13.30 -4.47 -2.58
CA MET A 16 13.58 -3.97 -3.92
C MET A 16 13.18 -2.47 -3.88
N GLY A 17 14.00 -1.62 -4.48
CA GLY A 17 14.22 -0.22 -4.10
C GLY A 17 13.00 0.66 -3.86
N THR A 18 13.22 1.69 -3.06
CA THR A 18 12.28 2.78 -2.79
C THR A 18 12.87 4.09 -3.30
N TRP A 19 12.13 4.89 -4.08
CA TRP A 19 12.69 6.07 -4.80
C TRP A 19 11.97 7.40 -4.54
N GLY A 20 10.92 7.42 -3.72
CA GLY A 20 10.14 8.62 -3.38
C GLY A 20 9.69 8.60 -1.92
N THR A 21 8.47 9.01 -1.59
CA THR A 21 7.88 8.78 -0.25
C THR A 21 6.38 8.46 -0.35
N GLY A 22 5.87 8.40 -1.57
CA GLY A 22 4.50 8.08 -1.86
C GLY A 22 4.17 6.61 -1.60
N PRO A 23 2.87 6.27 -1.55
CA PRO A 23 2.39 4.92 -1.30
C PRO A 23 2.78 3.90 -2.38
N PHE A 24 3.21 4.36 -3.55
CA PHE A 24 3.62 3.54 -4.70
C PHE A 24 5.12 3.58 -4.99
N ASP A 25 5.89 4.41 -4.28
CA ASP A 25 7.34 4.62 -4.47
C ASP A 25 8.19 3.47 -3.89
N SER A 26 7.75 2.23 -4.11
CA SER A 26 8.41 0.99 -3.75
C SER A 26 8.23 -0.03 -4.87
N ASP A 27 9.30 -0.74 -5.26
CA ASP A 27 9.22 -1.83 -6.24
C ASP A 27 8.12 -2.85 -5.91
N LEU A 28 7.87 -3.11 -4.62
CA LEU A 28 6.82 -4.05 -4.18
C LEU A 28 5.40 -3.50 -4.40
N ALA A 29 5.22 -2.18 -4.28
CA ALA A 29 3.95 -1.54 -4.57
C ALA A 29 3.70 -1.48 -6.09
N ALA A 30 4.75 -1.19 -6.87
CA ALA A 30 4.68 -1.19 -8.33
C ALA A 30 4.40 -2.59 -8.91
N ASP A 31 5.05 -3.64 -8.40
CA ASP A 31 4.79 -5.03 -8.80
C ASP A 31 3.34 -5.44 -8.50
N PHE A 32 2.80 -4.99 -7.37
CA PHE A 32 1.40 -5.21 -7.03
C PHE A 32 0.44 -4.53 -8.03
N VAL A 33 0.71 -3.29 -8.43
CA VAL A 33 -0.11 -2.58 -9.44
C VAL A 33 -0.04 -3.28 -10.81
N ASP A 34 1.15 -3.68 -11.26
CA ASP A 34 1.33 -4.46 -12.51
C ASP A 34 0.60 -5.82 -12.46
N GLU A 35 0.55 -6.47 -11.29
CA GLU A 35 -0.28 -7.67 -11.10
C GLU A 35 -1.77 -7.34 -11.30
N LEU A 36 -2.28 -6.28 -10.68
CA LEU A 36 -3.69 -5.87 -10.83
C LEU A 36 -4.07 -5.56 -12.27
N GLU A 37 -3.19 -4.94 -13.06
CA GLU A 37 -3.44 -4.63 -14.47
C GLU A 37 -3.65 -5.87 -15.35
N ARG A 38 -3.10 -7.01 -14.93
CA ARG A 38 -3.24 -8.29 -15.66
C ARG A 38 -4.49 -9.08 -15.27
N LEU A 39 -5.21 -8.61 -14.26
CA LEU A 39 -6.36 -9.30 -13.68
C LEU A 39 -7.69 -8.76 -14.20
N THR A 40 -8.72 -9.60 -14.12
CA THR A 40 -10.10 -9.16 -14.38
C THR A 40 -10.63 -8.36 -13.19
N HIS A 41 -11.65 -7.52 -13.42
CA HIS A 41 -12.28 -6.72 -12.34
C HIS A 41 -12.69 -7.54 -11.11
N GLN A 42 -13.19 -8.78 -11.31
CA GLN A 42 -13.55 -9.65 -10.19
C GLN A 42 -12.32 -10.13 -9.42
N GLN A 43 -11.26 -10.50 -10.14
CA GLN A 43 -10.00 -10.93 -9.53
C GLN A 43 -9.30 -9.79 -8.80
N VAL A 44 -9.37 -8.55 -9.30
CA VAL A 44 -8.84 -7.36 -8.62
C VAL A 44 -9.49 -7.22 -7.24
N ILE A 45 -10.82 -7.32 -7.15
CA ILE A 45 -11.55 -7.27 -5.87
C ILE A 45 -11.07 -8.40 -4.94
N GLU A 46 -10.98 -9.63 -5.44
CA GLU A 46 -10.51 -10.78 -4.65
C GLU A 46 -9.06 -10.65 -4.19
N VAL A 47 -8.18 -10.03 -4.99
CA VAL A 47 -6.79 -9.78 -4.61
C VAL A 47 -6.71 -8.69 -3.55
N LEU A 48 -7.40 -7.57 -3.73
CA LEU A 48 -7.47 -6.49 -2.74
C LEU A 48 -7.96 -7.02 -1.38
N GLU A 49 -9.04 -7.82 -1.38
CA GLU A 49 -9.57 -8.42 -0.15
C GLU A 49 -8.56 -9.35 0.52
N ARG A 50 -7.88 -10.21 -0.27
CA ARG A 50 -6.87 -11.12 0.26
C ARG A 50 -5.65 -10.39 0.81
N THR A 51 -5.19 -9.33 0.16
CA THR A 51 -4.06 -8.51 0.64
C THR A 51 -4.38 -7.90 2.01
N PHE A 52 -5.56 -7.30 2.17
CA PHE A 52 -5.97 -6.76 3.47
C PHE A 52 -6.15 -7.85 4.54
N GLN A 53 -6.70 -9.01 4.16
CA GLN A 53 -6.84 -10.15 5.06
C GLN A 53 -5.47 -10.66 5.54
N ARG A 54 -4.48 -10.78 4.65
CA ARG A 54 -3.13 -11.22 5.05
C ARG A 54 -2.49 -10.27 6.04
N VAL A 55 -2.61 -8.97 5.84
CA VAL A 55 -2.08 -7.97 6.78
C VAL A 55 -2.80 -7.97 8.13
N THR A 56 -4.12 -8.19 8.12
CA THR A 56 -4.92 -8.22 9.36
C THR A 56 -4.80 -9.54 10.13
N ASP A 57 -4.59 -10.66 9.44
CA ASP A 57 -4.33 -11.99 10.01
C ASP A 57 -2.84 -12.20 10.36
N SER A 58 -1.95 -11.34 9.83
CA SER A 58 -0.54 -11.35 10.18
C SER A 58 -0.37 -11.22 11.69
N GLY A 59 0.43 -12.13 12.24
CA GLY A 59 0.65 -12.27 13.68
C GLY A 59 1.39 -11.07 14.29
N GLU A 60 2.60 -11.29 14.81
CA GLU A 60 3.31 -10.22 15.51
C GLU A 60 3.95 -9.21 14.55
N ARG A 61 4.34 -9.65 13.35
CA ARG A 61 4.97 -8.83 12.30
C ARG A 61 4.31 -9.10 10.96
N ILE A 62 4.23 -8.05 10.13
CA ILE A 62 3.67 -8.12 8.78
C ILE A 62 4.82 -8.35 7.79
N ASP A 63 4.60 -9.18 6.78
CA ASP A 63 5.56 -9.34 5.69
C ASP A 63 5.68 -8.04 4.88
N SER A 64 6.90 -7.60 4.55
CA SER A 64 7.13 -6.34 3.85
C SER A 64 6.41 -6.25 2.50
N GLY A 65 6.22 -7.38 1.80
CA GLY A 65 5.43 -7.45 0.57
C GLY A 65 3.94 -7.25 0.83
N ASP A 66 3.38 -7.96 1.82
CA ASP A 66 1.97 -7.79 2.20
C ASP A 66 1.69 -6.36 2.73
N GLY A 67 2.64 -5.77 3.47
CA GLY A 67 2.54 -4.40 3.97
C GLY A 67 2.56 -3.35 2.85
N ALA A 68 3.52 -3.46 1.92
CA ALA A 68 3.59 -2.57 0.76
C ALA A 68 2.36 -2.71 -0.14
N GLY A 69 1.93 -3.94 -0.42
CA GLY A 69 0.71 -4.23 -1.19
C GLY A 69 -0.54 -3.67 -0.52
N ALA A 70 -0.67 -3.74 0.80
CA ALA A 70 -1.80 -3.15 1.51
C ALA A 70 -1.81 -1.61 1.46
N VAL A 71 -0.65 -0.96 1.46
CA VAL A 71 -0.55 0.49 1.29
C VAL A 71 -0.97 0.91 -0.12
N ALA A 72 -0.45 0.22 -1.15
CA ALA A 72 -0.84 0.46 -2.55
C ALA A 72 -2.33 0.22 -2.77
N ALA A 73 -2.85 -0.93 -2.31
CA ALA A 73 -4.26 -1.28 -2.36
C ALA A 73 -5.13 -0.24 -1.63
N GLY A 74 -4.69 0.21 -0.45
CA GLY A 74 -5.38 1.24 0.33
C GLY A 74 -5.43 2.59 -0.39
N ALA A 75 -4.34 3.00 -1.03
CA ALA A 75 -4.25 4.21 -1.82
C ALA A 75 -5.20 4.16 -3.03
N LEU A 76 -5.25 3.02 -3.74
CA LEU A 76 -6.18 2.77 -4.85
C LEU A 76 -7.65 2.84 -4.40
N VAL A 77 -7.99 2.22 -3.27
CA VAL A 77 -9.35 2.28 -2.72
C VAL A 77 -9.71 3.70 -2.31
N ALA A 78 -8.75 4.45 -1.76
CA ALA A 78 -8.97 5.84 -1.36
C ALA A 78 -9.15 6.74 -2.59
N SER A 79 -8.32 6.61 -3.63
CA SER A 79 -8.44 7.41 -4.85
C SER A 79 -9.66 7.06 -5.70
N SER A 80 -10.19 5.84 -5.57
CA SER A 80 -11.46 5.46 -6.19
C SER A 80 -12.69 6.09 -5.53
N LEU A 81 -12.56 6.76 -4.38
CA LEU A 81 -13.69 7.40 -3.72
C LEU A 81 -14.06 8.72 -4.42
N PRO A 82 -15.35 8.97 -4.65
CA PRO A 82 -15.79 10.28 -5.11
C PRO A 82 -15.42 11.32 -4.04
N ASP A 83 -14.81 12.43 -4.45
CA ASP A 83 -14.31 13.52 -3.57
C ASP A 83 -13.06 13.19 -2.73
N SER A 84 -12.32 12.14 -3.08
CA SER A 84 -11.07 11.83 -2.37
C SER A 84 -10.01 12.92 -2.59
N PRO A 85 -9.33 13.39 -1.53
CA PRO A 85 -8.17 14.27 -1.68
C PRO A 85 -6.94 13.53 -2.21
N ILE A 86 -6.99 12.19 -2.29
CA ILE A 86 -5.89 11.36 -2.76
C ILE A 86 -5.87 11.38 -4.28
N VAL A 87 -4.85 12.01 -4.85
CA VAL A 87 -4.58 12.01 -6.29
C VAL A 87 -3.46 11.00 -6.53
N THR A 88 -3.78 9.90 -7.21
CA THR A 88 -2.75 8.97 -7.70
C THR A 88 -2.22 9.49 -9.03
N ASP A 89 -0.90 9.44 -9.22
CA ASP A 89 -0.32 9.72 -10.53
C ASP A 89 -0.84 8.69 -11.55
N PRO A 90 -1.15 9.09 -12.79
CA PRO A 90 -1.58 8.14 -13.82
C PRO A 90 -0.52 7.08 -14.15
N ASP A 91 0.77 7.30 -13.88
CA ASP A 91 1.84 6.30 -14.03
C ASP A 91 1.83 5.25 -12.91
N ASP A 92 1.35 5.62 -11.72
CA ASP A 92 1.21 4.76 -10.54
C ASP A 92 -0.19 4.09 -10.42
N SER A 93 -1.08 4.37 -11.37
CA SER A 93 -2.44 3.84 -11.40
C SER A 93 -2.57 2.79 -12.50
N PRO A 94 -3.39 1.74 -12.29
CA PRO A 94 -3.69 0.81 -13.38
C PRO A 94 -4.28 1.56 -14.57
N SER A 95 -3.85 1.20 -15.78
CA SER A 95 -4.27 1.80 -17.04
C SER A 95 -5.78 1.70 -17.28
N GLN A 96 -6.43 0.71 -16.63
CA GLN A 96 -7.87 0.54 -16.63
C GLN A 96 -8.48 1.12 -15.34
N PRO A 97 -9.62 1.82 -15.44
CA PRO A 97 -10.30 2.32 -14.26
C PRO A 97 -10.67 1.15 -13.34
N LEU A 98 -10.41 1.33 -12.05
CA LEU A 98 -10.77 0.33 -11.04
C LEU A 98 -12.28 0.03 -11.10
N PRO A 99 -12.68 -1.24 -10.88
CA PRO A 99 -14.08 -1.58 -10.77
C PRO A 99 -14.71 -0.88 -9.56
N GLU A 100 -16.04 -0.81 -9.52
CA GLU A 100 -16.75 -0.33 -8.34
C GLU A 100 -16.40 -1.22 -7.14
N LEU A 101 -15.65 -0.65 -6.19
CA LEU A 101 -15.18 -1.39 -5.03
C LEU A 101 -16.28 -1.45 -3.95
N PRO A 102 -16.56 -2.63 -3.38
CA PRO A 102 -17.56 -2.76 -2.32
C PRO A 102 -17.17 -1.95 -1.08
N ALA A 103 -18.16 -1.39 -0.38
CA ALA A 103 -17.92 -0.64 0.86
C ALA A 103 -17.19 -1.46 1.94
N SER A 104 -17.36 -2.78 1.93
CA SER A 104 -16.64 -3.71 2.81
C SER A 104 -15.12 -3.63 2.63
N LEU A 105 -14.64 -3.41 1.40
CA LEU A 105 -13.22 -3.27 1.10
C LEU A 105 -12.63 -2.01 1.74
N ARG A 106 -13.41 -0.93 1.86
CA ARG A 106 -12.98 0.30 2.56
C ARG A 106 -12.70 0.03 4.04
N ALA A 107 -13.57 -0.73 4.70
CA ALA A 107 -13.39 -1.10 6.10
C ALA A 107 -12.15 -2.00 6.29
N SER A 108 -11.95 -2.98 5.40
CA SER A 108 -10.76 -3.85 5.41
C SER A 108 -9.47 -3.06 5.16
N ALA A 109 -9.47 -2.14 4.18
CA ALA A 109 -8.34 -1.29 3.87
C ALA A 109 -7.92 -0.44 5.07
N ARG A 110 -8.89 0.17 5.76
CA ARG A 110 -8.67 0.95 6.98
C ARG A 110 -7.97 0.11 8.07
N LEU A 111 -8.46 -1.10 8.33
CA LEU A 111 -7.88 -1.98 9.33
C LEU A 111 -6.46 -2.42 8.96
N ALA A 112 -6.22 -2.74 7.70
CA ALA A 112 -4.91 -3.14 7.21
C ALA A 112 -3.89 -1.99 7.30
N LEU A 113 -4.25 -0.79 6.84
CA LEU A 113 -3.41 0.41 6.91
C LEU A 113 -3.08 0.79 8.37
N ASP A 114 -4.06 0.72 9.28
CA ASP A 114 -3.82 0.94 10.70
C ASP A 114 -2.81 -0.07 11.26
N ARG A 115 -2.95 -1.36 10.89
CA ARG A 115 -2.02 -2.42 11.30
C ARG A 115 -0.61 -2.19 10.74
N VAL A 116 -0.48 -1.75 9.49
CA VAL A 116 0.80 -1.37 8.85
C VAL A 116 1.45 -0.18 9.57
N LEU A 117 0.68 0.82 9.98
CA LEU A 117 1.19 1.95 10.76
C LEU A 117 1.66 1.54 12.17
N GLN A 118 0.99 0.56 12.79
CA GLN A 118 1.40 -0.01 14.08
C GLN A 118 2.69 -0.84 13.97
N ASP A 119 2.88 -1.58 12.87
CA ASP A 119 4.13 -2.28 12.50
C ASP A 119 5.18 -1.34 11.89
N GLY A 120 4.86 -0.04 11.81
CA GLY A 120 5.60 1.02 11.14
C GLY A 120 7.11 1.12 11.41
N PRO A 121 7.68 0.71 12.56
CA PRO A 121 9.15 0.66 12.70
C PRO A 121 9.82 -0.43 11.85
N ASP A 122 9.21 -1.60 11.63
CA ASP A 122 9.78 -2.67 10.80
C ASP A 122 9.54 -2.41 9.30
N MET A 123 8.38 -1.85 8.95
CA MET A 123 8.06 -1.45 7.57
C MET A 123 8.90 -0.27 7.05
N ALA A 124 9.31 0.63 7.95
CA ALA A 124 10.19 1.74 7.63
C ALA A 124 11.65 1.32 7.39
N ILE A 125 12.03 0.07 7.64
CA ILE A 125 13.42 -0.42 7.50
C ILE A 125 13.91 -0.35 6.05
N GLY A 126 13.02 -0.32 5.06
CA GLY A 126 13.36 -0.13 3.65
C GLY A 126 13.86 1.29 3.31
N TRP A 127 13.41 2.30 4.05
CA TRP A 127 13.78 3.70 3.84
C TRP A 127 15.08 4.02 4.58
N VAL A 128 16.13 4.39 3.82
CA VAL A 128 17.47 4.64 4.38
C VAL A 128 17.50 5.88 5.30
N ASP A 129 16.65 6.87 5.02
CA ASP A 129 16.53 8.09 5.81
C ASP A 129 15.26 8.09 6.68
N SER A 130 15.43 8.44 7.96
CA SER A 130 14.33 8.50 8.93
C SER A 130 13.28 9.57 8.62
N ALA A 131 13.64 10.63 7.90
CA ALA A 131 12.70 11.65 7.46
C ALA A 131 11.85 11.16 6.29
N ASP A 132 12.43 10.40 5.36
CA ASP A 132 11.67 9.75 4.27
C ASP A 132 10.72 8.68 4.81
N ALA A 133 11.16 7.90 5.80
CA ALA A 133 10.29 6.97 6.53
C ALA A 133 9.11 7.67 7.22
N GLU A 134 9.34 8.83 7.84
CA GLU A 134 8.26 9.58 8.49
C GLU A 134 7.32 10.22 7.45
N GLN A 135 7.86 10.74 6.34
CA GLN A 135 7.05 11.26 5.24
C GLN A 135 6.14 10.16 4.66
N TRP A 136 6.68 8.98 4.38
CA TRP A 136 5.88 7.83 3.95
C TRP A 136 4.77 7.49 4.94
N ARG A 137 5.05 7.50 6.25
CA ARG A 137 3.99 7.30 7.27
C ARG A 137 2.94 8.39 7.24
N GLN A 138 3.30 9.64 6.94
CA GLN A 138 2.33 10.73 6.81
C GLN A 138 1.42 10.49 5.59
N GLU A 139 1.97 10.06 4.46
CA GLU A 139 1.19 9.71 3.27
C GLU A 139 0.21 8.57 3.55
N VAL A 140 0.68 7.49 4.19
CA VAL A 140 -0.17 6.36 4.63
C VAL A 140 -1.29 6.83 5.57
N ARG A 141 -1.01 7.75 6.50
CA ARG A 141 -2.02 8.35 7.38
C ARG A 141 -3.01 9.24 6.62
N GLN A 142 -2.60 9.91 5.55
CA GLN A 142 -3.53 10.69 4.72
C GLN A 142 -4.51 9.77 3.99
N ILE A 143 -4.02 8.67 3.42
CA ILE A 143 -4.85 7.63 2.79
C ILE A 143 -5.84 7.07 3.80
N LEU A 144 -5.35 6.70 4.99
CA LEU A 144 -6.21 6.21 6.07
C LEU A 144 -7.33 7.20 6.37
N ARG A 145 -7.00 8.49 6.56
CA ARG A 145 -8.01 9.52 6.83
C ARG A 145 -9.03 9.67 5.71
N ALA A 146 -8.62 9.61 4.45
CA ALA A 146 -9.54 9.66 3.32
C ALA A 146 -10.56 8.50 3.36
N LEU A 147 -10.12 7.30 3.78
CA LEU A 147 -10.97 6.13 3.97
C LEU A 147 -11.87 6.23 5.22
N GLU A 148 -11.44 6.98 6.24
CA GLU A 148 -12.22 7.21 7.47
C GLU A 148 -13.34 8.22 7.28
N THR A 149 -13.19 9.19 6.37
CA THR A 149 -14.24 10.18 6.07
C THR A 149 -15.48 9.43 5.59
N PRO A 150 -16.58 9.41 6.36
CA PRO A 150 -17.82 8.85 5.85
C PRO A 150 -18.28 9.74 4.70
N ASN A 151 -18.56 9.14 3.54
CA ASN A 151 -19.36 9.81 2.52
C ASN A 151 -20.74 10.10 3.15
N ASP A 152 -20.88 11.28 3.73
CA ASP A 152 -22.14 11.88 4.10
C ASP A 152 -22.53 12.84 2.96
N HIS A 153 -23.07 12.26 1.87
CA HIS A 153 -23.99 12.94 0.97
C HIS A 153 -24.80 11.93 0.14
#